data_AF-A0A2N2DVS2-F1
#
_entry.id   AF-A0A2N2DVS2-F1
#
_cell.length_a   1.000
_cell.length_b   1.000
_cell.length_c   1.000
_cell.angle_alpha   90.00
_cell.angle_beta   90.00
_cell.angle_gamma   90.00
#
_symmetry.space_group_name_H-M   'P 1'
#
loop_
_entity.id
_entity.type
_entity.pdbx_description
1 polymer ?
#
loop_
_entity_poly.entity_id
_entity_poly.type
_entity_poly.pdbx_seq_one_letter_code
_entity_poly.pdbx_strand_id
1 'polypeptide(L)'
;MNDLDFANDSDYESIENKAAWTTGQGWVPIGTDINDFRGVFDGNTKVITGLMINKDTKYIGLFGYTGELAELKDGCLLGVSITGTQH
;
A
#
# COMPACT_ATOMS: atom_id res chain seq x y z
N MET A 1 3.60 0.70 17.81
CA MET A 1 3.69 0.98 16.36
C MET A 1 2.72 2.11 16.09
N ASN A 2 3.20 3.21 15.50
CA ASN A 2 2.38 4.36 15.16
C ASN A 2 1.52 4.04 13.93
N ASP A 3 0.49 4.85 13.68
CA ASP A 3 -0.25 4.78 12.42
C ASP A 3 0.69 5.15 11.25
N LEU A 4 0.35 4.69 10.04
CA LEU A 4 1.13 4.99 8.84
C LEU A 4 0.40 6.07 8.05
N ASP A 5 0.85 7.32 8.14
CA ASP A 5 0.29 8.41 7.36
C ASP A 5 1.23 8.83 6.23
N PHE A 6 0.82 8.53 4.99
CA PHE A 6 1.61 8.87 3.81
C PHE A 6 1.70 10.39 3.59
N ALA A 7 0.83 11.19 4.23
CA ALA A 7 0.88 12.64 4.21
C ALA A 7 1.81 13.24 5.27
N ASN A 8 2.30 12.44 6.23
CA ASN A 8 3.11 12.92 7.34
C ASN A 8 4.60 12.59 7.17
N ASP A 9 5.42 13.63 7.06
CA ASP A 9 6.87 13.51 6.84
C ASP A 9 7.59 12.79 7.99
N SER A 10 7.05 12.81 9.21
CA SER A 10 7.67 12.15 10.36
C SER A 10 7.59 10.63 10.33
N ASP A 11 6.73 10.07 9.48
CA ASP A 11 6.48 8.62 9.42
C ASP A 11 7.47 7.91 8.49
N TYR A 12 8.33 8.66 7.80
CA TYR A 12 9.37 8.14 6.93
C TYR A 12 10.74 8.23 7.58
N GLU A 13 11.55 7.17 7.43
CA GLU A 13 12.95 7.17 7.85
C GLU A 13 13.80 8.21 7.10
N SER A 14 13.38 8.59 5.88
CA SER A 14 14.00 9.64 5.08
C SER A 14 13.00 10.29 4.11
N ILE A 15 13.28 11.55 3.72
CA ILE A 15 12.48 12.26 2.71
C ILE A 15 12.62 11.63 1.30
N GLU A 16 13.73 10.93 1.04
CA GLU A 16 13.90 10.17 -0.21
C GLU A 16 12.92 9.00 -0.30
N ASN A 17 12.71 8.26 0.80
CA ASN A 17 11.71 7.19 0.89
C ASN A 17 10.29 7.74 0.71
N LYS A 18 10.02 8.93 1.28
CA LYS A 18 8.75 9.65 1.06
C LYS A 18 8.55 9.97 -0.42
N ALA A 19 9.52 10.59 -1.07
CA ALA A 19 9.40 10.96 -2.47
C ALA A 19 9.16 9.72 -3.36
N ALA A 20 9.83 8.60 -3.07
CA ALA A 20 9.65 7.35 -3.80
C ALA A 20 8.23 6.77 -3.73
N TRP A 21 7.48 7.01 -2.63
CA TRP A 21 6.17 6.38 -2.40
C TRP A 21 4.98 7.33 -2.48
N THR A 22 5.22 8.64 -2.51
CA THR A 22 4.15 9.68 -2.55
C THR A 22 4.14 10.50 -3.84
N THR A 23 5.13 10.33 -4.73
CA THR A 23 5.22 11.08 -5.99
C THR A 23 5.21 10.14 -7.20
N GLY A 24 4.92 10.67 -8.39
CA GLY A 24 4.92 9.90 -9.64
C GLY A 24 3.84 8.80 -9.66
N GLN A 25 4.29 7.54 -9.63
CA GLN A 25 3.42 6.36 -9.62
C GLN A 25 2.89 6.00 -8.23
N GLY A 26 3.43 6.61 -7.16
CA GLY A 26 3.06 6.32 -5.78
C GLY A 26 3.45 4.91 -5.33
N TRP A 27 2.62 4.31 -4.48
CA TRP A 27 2.84 3.01 -3.87
C TRP A 27 2.97 1.87 -4.88
N VAL A 28 3.88 0.94 -4.59
CA VAL A 28 4.03 -0.32 -5.33
C VAL A 28 3.26 -1.41 -4.57
N PRO A 29 2.21 -2.01 -5.17
CA PRO A 29 1.43 -3.04 -4.51
C PRO A 29 2.29 -4.21 -4.03
N ILE A 30 1.96 -4.75 -2.85
CA ILE A 30 2.58 -5.95 -2.32
C ILE A 30 1.99 -7.17 -3.04
N GLY A 31 2.86 -7.95 -3.67
CA GLY A 31 2.47 -9.14 -4.43
C GLY A 31 2.03 -8.85 -5.86
N THR A 32 2.35 -9.76 -6.76
CA THR A 32 1.93 -9.77 -8.18
C THR A 32 1.26 -11.09 -8.52
N ASP A 33 0.66 -11.19 -9.70
CA ASP A 33 0.10 -12.43 -10.24
C ASP A 33 1.13 -13.58 -10.37
N ILE A 34 2.41 -13.23 -10.54
CA ILE A 34 3.52 -14.19 -10.57
C ILE A 34 4.07 -14.48 -9.16
N ASN A 35 4.20 -13.44 -8.33
CA ASN A 35 4.77 -13.52 -6.99
C ASN A 35 3.75 -13.03 -5.97
N ASP A 36 2.79 -13.88 -5.65
CA ASP A 36 1.69 -13.57 -4.77
C ASP A 36 2.16 -13.40 -3.31
N PHE A 37 1.49 -12.49 -2.58
CA PHE A 37 1.73 -12.38 -1.15
C PHE A 37 1.14 -13.61 -0.44
N ARG A 38 1.95 -14.33 0.34
CA ARG A 38 1.55 -15.53 1.11
C ARG A 38 1.89 -15.42 2.60
N GLY A 39 2.14 -14.20 3.07
CA GLY A 39 2.48 -13.92 4.46
C GLY A 39 1.26 -13.59 5.30
N VAL A 40 1.52 -13.24 6.56
CA VAL A 40 0.53 -12.68 7.47
C VAL A 40 0.74 -11.17 7.53
N PHE A 41 -0.28 -10.41 7.16
CA PHE A 41 -0.39 -8.99 7.44
C PHE A 41 -1.36 -8.79 8.60
N ASP A 42 -0.82 -8.36 9.73
CA ASP A 42 -1.58 -7.97 10.91
C ASP A 42 -1.47 -6.46 11.07
N GLY A 43 -2.55 -5.75 10.73
CA GLY A 43 -2.62 -4.31 10.84
C GLY A 43 -2.64 -3.82 12.30
N ASN A 44 -2.83 -4.70 13.27
CA ASN A 44 -2.82 -4.40 14.69
C ASN A 44 -3.69 -3.18 15.07
N THR A 45 -4.87 -3.07 14.47
CA THR A 45 -5.85 -1.98 14.59
C THR A 45 -5.34 -0.60 14.16
N LYS A 46 -4.24 -0.57 13.39
CA LYS A 46 -3.65 0.66 12.86
C LYS A 46 -4.28 1.07 11.57
N VAL A 47 -4.19 2.37 11.33
CA VAL A 47 -4.73 3.00 10.14
C VAL A 47 -3.59 3.30 9.18
N ILE A 48 -3.81 3.00 7.91
CA ILE A 48 -2.99 3.53 6.80
C ILE A 48 -3.78 4.65 6.13
N THR A 49 -3.20 5.85 6.08
CA THR A 49 -3.81 7.03 5.46
C THR A 49 -2.98 7.59 4.31
N GLY A 50 -3.64 8.24 3.35
CA GLY A 50 -2.96 8.97 2.27
C GLY A 50 -2.30 8.09 1.20
N LEU A 51 -2.65 6.80 1.13
CA LEU A 51 -2.14 5.88 0.10
C LEU A 51 -2.49 6.41 -1.30
N MET A 52 -1.46 6.68 -2.10
CA MET A 52 -1.58 7.08 -3.51
C MET A 52 -1.03 5.96 -4.40
N ILE A 53 -1.83 5.50 -5.36
CA ILE A 53 -1.38 4.59 -6.42
C ILE A 53 -1.82 5.20 -7.75
N ASN A 54 -0.86 5.41 -8.63
CA ASN A 54 -1.06 5.98 -9.96
C ASN A 54 -0.34 5.12 -11.01
N LYS A 55 -0.92 3.97 -11.33
CA LYS A 55 -0.37 3.00 -12.28
C LYS A 55 -1.45 2.50 -13.23
N ASP A 56 -1.07 2.37 -14.50
CA ASP A 56 -1.90 1.84 -15.59
C ASP A 56 -1.75 0.32 -15.70
N THR A 57 -2.23 -0.40 -14.68
CA THR A 57 -2.11 -1.87 -14.58
C THR A 57 -3.26 -2.47 -13.79
N LYS A 58 -3.50 -3.76 -13.99
CA LYS A 58 -4.34 -4.58 -13.11
C LYS A 58 -3.62 -4.78 -11.77
N TYR A 59 -4.35 -5.21 -10.74
CA TYR A 59 -3.81 -5.54 -9.42
C TYR A 59 -3.27 -4.32 -8.65
N ILE A 60 -4.11 -3.29 -8.54
CA ILE A 60 -3.81 -2.07 -7.79
C ILE A 60 -4.43 -2.12 -6.39
N GLY A 61 -3.68 -1.67 -5.39
CA GLY A 61 -4.06 -1.68 -3.99
C GLY A 61 -2.83 -1.70 -3.09
N LEU A 62 -3.04 -1.74 -1.77
CA LEU A 62 -1.94 -2.01 -0.83
C LEU A 62 -1.29 -3.37 -1.16
N PHE A 63 -2.14 -4.35 -1.48
CA PHE A 63 -1.78 -5.65 -2.05
C PHE A 63 -2.27 -5.74 -3.49
N GLY A 64 -1.42 -6.18 -4.40
CA GLY A 64 -1.79 -6.39 -5.80
C GLY A 64 -2.43 -7.76 -6.00
N TYR A 65 -1.79 -8.79 -5.45
CA TYR A 65 -2.29 -10.16 -5.50
C TYR A 65 -1.96 -10.91 -4.21
N THR A 66 -2.94 -11.61 -3.65
CA THR A 66 -2.80 -12.44 -2.45
C THR A 66 -3.01 -13.90 -2.80
N GLY A 67 -2.15 -14.76 -2.28
CA GLY A 67 -2.21 -16.21 -2.45
C GLY A 67 -3.14 -16.89 -1.47
N GLU A 68 -3.35 -18.20 -1.66
CA GLU A 68 -4.22 -19.03 -0.80
C GLU A 68 -3.78 -19.07 0.67
N LEU A 69 -2.51 -18.79 0.96
CA LEU A 69 -1.95 -18.76 2.32
C LEU A 69 -1.84 -17.34 2.91
N ALA A 70 -2.34 -16.32 2.22
CA ALA A 70 -2.32 -14.96 2.73
C ALA A 70 -3.34 -14.79 3.87
N GLU A 71 -2.88 -14.23 4.99
CA GLU A 71 -3.77 -13.78 6.05
C GLU A 71 -3.70 -12.26 6.16
N LEU A 72 -4.84 -11.58 5.95
CA LEU A 72 -4.99 -10.15 6.17
C LEU A 72 -5.97 -9.92 7.32
N LYS A 73 -5.51 -9.33 8.42
CA LYS A 73 -6.37 -9.07 9.59
C LYS A 73 -6.07 -7.72 10.24
N ASP A 74 -7.06 -7.21 10.95
CA ASP A 74 -6.96 -6.05 11.84
C ASP A 74 -6.36 -4.76 11.21
N GLY A 75 -6.50 -4.58 9.90
CA GLY A 75 -6.08 -3.37 9.18
C GLY A 75 -7.24 -2.43 8.85
N CYS A 76 -7.03 -1.11 8.98
CA CYS A 76 -7.98 -0.09 8.55
C CYS A 76 -7.34 0.84 7.51
N LEU A 77 -8.04 1.09 6.41
CA LEU A 77 -7.63 2.03 5.36
C LEU A 77 -8.55 3.27 5.44
N LEU A 78 -7.98 4.46 5.67
CA LEU A 78 -8.75 5.71 5.70
C LEU A 78 -8.14 6.74 4.73
N GLY A 79 -8.98 7.43 3.95
CA GLY A 79 -8.50 8.46 3.02
C GLY A 79 -7.59 7.92 1.90
N VAL A 80 -7.88 6.72 1.40
CA VAL A 80 -7.14 6.10 0.30
C VAL A 80 -7.59 6.66 -1.05
N SER A 81 -6.63 7.05 -1.90
CA SER A 81 -6.88 7.48 -3.28
C SER A 81 -6.22 6.49 -4.25
N ILE A 82 -7.04 5.61 -4.82
CA ILE A 82 -6.61 4.63 -5.83
C ILE A 82 -7.14 5.10 -7.18
N THR A 83 -6.24 5.51 -8.07
CA THR A 83 -6.57 5.85 -9.46
C THR A 83 -5.91 4.85 -10.38
N GLY A 84 -6.71 3.92 -10.91
CA GLY A 84 -6.31 3.06 -12.02
C GLY A 84 -6.95 3.55 -13.30
N THR A 85 -6.16 3.90 -14.30
CA THR A 85 -6.65 3.91 -15.67
C THR A 85 -6.63 2.47 -16.18
N GLN A 86 -7.68 2.05 -16.87
CA GLN A 86 -7.65 0.86 -17.71
C GLN A 86 -7.50 1.35 -19.14
N HIS A 87 -6.52 0.83 -19.86
CA HIS A 87 -6.56 0.76 -21.32
C HIS A 87 -6.62 -0.71 -21.77
#